data_AF-A0A8B8F9A5-F1
#
_entry.id   AF-A0A8B8F9A5-F1
#
_cell.length_a   1.000
_cell.length_b   1.000
_cell.length_c   1.000
_cell.angle_alpha   90.00
_cell.angle_beta   90.00
_cell.angle_gamma   90.00
#
_symmetry.space_group_name_H-M   'P 1'
#
loop_
_entity.id
_entity.type
_entity.pdbx_description
1 polymer ?
#
loop_
_entity_poly.entity_id
_entity_poly.type
_entity_poly.pdbx_seq_one_letter_code
_entity_poly.pdbx_strand_id
1 'polypeptide(L)'
;MKETTTGLDAFNIIDSYLKILNLSWVYCYGICTDGAPSMIGSIKGFVTLAKKCDKNILATHCFLHSEALVAKTIGPQLKNVLDDVVKMVNFIKMRPLKTRHFSLLCEAMESQFTKLILHTEVRWLSRGKVLSRVHELKNELIVFFTLENVPEFCELLTNEKWLEKLSYLADIFSHLNQINSSMQGPNENILASCSKLFTLKDKLKIWKKRVQKNQFDMFPSLSVTEESYEVMTFIMEHLTALEESIDEYFLNLDISKYDWINDVTKLKWKKISFTPLKKVIKIEL
;
A
#
# COMPACT_ATOMS: atom_id res chain seq x y z
N MET A 1 -20.06 12.10 22.70
CA MET A 1 -18.93 11.26 22.26
C MET A 1 -18.21 10.77 23.51
N LYS A 2 -17.78 9.51 23.60
CA LYS A 2 -16.84 9.10 24.65
C LYS A 2 -15.51 9.85 24.41
N GLU A 3 -14.91 10.37 25.48
CA GLU A 3 -13.69 11.20 25.42
C GLU A 3 -12.43 10.39 25.05
N THR A 4 -12.51 9.06 24.98
CA THR A 4 -11.39 8.17 24.67
C THR A 4 -11.71 7.19 23.55
N THR A 5 -10.69 6.86 22.75
CA THR A 5 -10.71 5.82 21.70
C THR A 5 -9.79 4.66 22.07
N THR A 6 -10.13 3.92 23.12
CA THR A 6 -9.34 2.76 23.58
C THR A 6 -9.83 1.44 22.95
N GLY A 7 -9.01 0.38 23.04
CA GLY A 7 -9.42 -0.96 22.62
C GLY A 7 -10.65 -1.49 23.35
N LEU A 8 -10.82 -1.09 24.61
CA LEU A 8 -12.00 -1.41 25.40
C LEU A 8 -13.24 -0.67 24.88
N ASP A 9 -13.10 0.58 24.46
CA ASP A 9 -14.19 1.34 23.86
C ASP A 9 -14.67 0.70 22.56
N ALA A 10 -13.73 0.32 21.68
CA ALA A 10 -14.04 -0.40 20.45
C ALA A 10 -14.72 -1.75 20.73
N PHE A 11 -14.20 -2.52 21.70
CA PHE A 11 -14.80 -3.80 22.11
C PHE A 11 -16.23 -3.62 22.59
N ASN A 12 -16.47 -2.69 23.51
CA ASN A 12 -17.80 -2.47 24.08
C ASN A 12 -18.82 -2.03 23.03
N ILE A 13 -18.41 -1.20 22.06
CA ILE A 13 -19.29 -0.79 20.96
C ILE A 13 -19.68 -2.01 20.13
N ILE A 14 -18.71 -2.80 19.68
CA ILE A 14 -18.98 -3.98 18.83
C ILE A 14 -19.77 -5.04 19.59
N ASP A 15 -19.43 -5.30 20.85
CA ASP A 15 -20.14 -6.25 21.71
C ASP A 15 -21.61 -5.85 21.92
N SER A 16 -21.87 -4.56 22.18
CA SER A 16 -23.25 -4.06 22.28
C SER A 16 -24.02 -4.22 20.97
N TYR A 17 -23.37 -4.00 19.83
CA TYR A 17 -23.97 -4.15 18.51
C TYR A 17 -24.28 -5.61 18.17
N LEU A 18 -23.37 -6.54 18.48
CA LEU A 18 -23.61 -7.98 18.33
C LEU A 18 -24.80 -8.43 19.18
N LYS A 19 -24.89 -7.97 20.43
CA LYS A 19 -26.04 -8.25 21.31
C LYS A 19 -27.36 -7.75 20.73
N ILE A 20 -27.39 -6.53 20.15
CA ILE A 20 -28.58 -5.99 19.48
C ILE A 20 -29.01 -6.89 18.31
N LEU A 21 -28.05 -7.45 17.57
CA LEU A 21 -28.30 -8.37 16.47
C LEU A 21 -28.54 -9.84 16.91
N ASN A 22 -28.56 -10.12 18.22
CA ASN A 22 -28.60 -11.48 18.77
C ASN A 22 -27.47 -12.39 18.24
N LEU A 23 -26.30 -11.81 17.95
CA LEU A 23 -25.10 -12.51 17.52
C LEU A 23 -24.12 -12.71 18.70
N SER A 24 -23.43 -13.84 18.68
CA SER A 24 -22.37 -14.16 19.64
C SER A 24 -20.99 -14.05 18.98
N TRP A 25 -19.97 -13.72 19.78
CA TRP A 25 -18.56 -13.76 19.36
C TRP A 25 -18.11 -15.12 18.84
N VAL A 26 -18.79 -16.21 19.21
CA VAL A 26 -18.52 -17.57 18.68
C VAL A 26 -18.73 -17.66 17.16
N TYR A 27 -19.55 -16.77 16.59
CA TYR A 27 -19.75 -16.69 15.15
C TYR A 27 -18.75 -15.75 14.44
N CYS A 28 -17.88 -15.08 15.20
CA CYS A 28 -16.82 -14.24 14.65
C CYS A 28 -15.62 -15.13 14.26
N TYR A 29 -15.45 -15.41 12.98
CA TYR A 29 -14.32 -16.23 12.54
C TYR A 29 -13.00 -15.44 12.45
N GLY A 30 -13.08 -14.14 12.15
CA GLY A 30 -11.90 -13.32 11.92
C GLY A 30 -12.11 -11.83 12.18
N ILE A 31 -11.04 -11.19 12.62
CA ILE A 31 -10.93 -9.76 12.87
C ILE A 31 -9.71 -9.24 12.12
N CYS A 32 -9.91 -8.18 11.34
CA CYS A 32 -8.84 -7.47 10.65
C CYS A 32 -8.70 -6.06 11.25
N THR A 33 -7.48 -5.65 11.62
CA THR A 33 -7.22 -4.32 12.22
C THR A 33 -5.99 -3.68 11.62
N ASP A 34 -5.85 -2.36 11.78
CA ASP A 34 -4.69 -1.58 11.37
C ASP A 34 -3.45 -1.78 12.26
N GLY A 35 -3.48 -2.71 13.22
CA GLY A 35 -2.34 -2.98 14.09
C GLY A 35 -2.05 -1.89 15.12
N ALA A 36 -2.91 -0.88 15.28
CA ALA A 36 -2.69 0.13 16.30
C ALA A 36 -2.61 -0.50 17.72
N PRO A 37 -1.82 0.04 18.66
CA PRO A 37 -1.70 -0.53 20.00
C PRO A 37 -3.03 -0.68 20.75
N SER A 38 -3.99 0.20 20.50
CA SER A 38 -5.37 0.09 21.00
C SER A 38 -6.11 -1.12 20.44
N MET A 39 -5.77 -1.60 19.25
CA MET A 39 -6.41 -2.73 18.60
C MET A 39 -5.75 -4.06 18.96
N ILE A 40 -4.41 -4.13 18.93
CA ILE A 40 -3.65 -5.38 19.10
C ILE A 40 -2.99 -5.55 20.47
N GLY A 41 -3.10 -4.56 21.36
CA GLY A 41 -2.43 -4.58 22.67
C GLY A 41 -2.73 -5.83 23.49
N SER A 42 -1.71 -6.42 24.11
CA SER A 42 -1.76 -7.73 24.77
C SER A 42 -2.67 -7.81 26.00
N ILE A 43 -3.08 -6.68 26.58
CA ILE A 43 -3.90 -6.63 27.80
C ILE A 43 -5.28 -6.04 27.52
N LYS A 44 -5.30 -4.80 26.98
CA LYS A 44 -6.50 -3.99 26.75
C LYS A 44 -6.80 -3.74 25.26
N GLY A 45 -6.09 -4.42 24.36
CA GLY A 45 -6.33 -4.32 22.93
C GLY A 45 -7.68 -4.93 22.55
N PHE A 46 -8.37 -4.32 21.59
CA PHE A 46 -9.66 -4.82 21.08
C PHE A 46 -9.62 -6.31 20.73
N VAL A 47 -8.63 -6.74 19.93
CA VAL A 47 -8.45 -8.13 19.49
C VAL A 47 -8.25 -9.06 20.68
N THR A 48 -7.45 -8.64 21.67
CA THR A 48 -7.21 -9.39 22.90
C THR A 48 -8.51 -9.59 23.68
N LEU A 49 -9.33 -8.55 23.79
CA LEU A 49 -10.63 -8.63 24.47
C LEU A 49 -11.59 -9.56 23.71
N ALA A 50 -11.68 -9.44 22.39
CA ALA A 50 -12.48 -10.35 21.56
C ALA A 50 -12.03 -11.81 21.72
N LYS A 51 -10.72 -12.08 21.74
CA LYS A 51 -10.16 -13.43 21.95
C LYS A 51 -10.43 -14.02 23.34
N LYS A 52 -10.77 -13.20 24.33
CA LYS A 52 -11.24 -13.71 25.64
C LYS A 52 -12.65 -14.28 25.55
N CYS A 53 -13.47 -13.78 24.61
CA CYS A 53 -14.80 -14.31 24.34
C CYS A 53 -14.74 -15.59 23.51
N ASP A 54 -13.90 -15.61 22.47
CA ASP A 54 -13.59 -16.84 21.72
C ASP A 54 -12.12 -16.86 21.26
N LYS A 55 -11.38 -17.87 21.71
CA LYS A 55 -9.95 -18.04 21.39
C LYS A 55 -9.71 -18.42 19.93
N ASN A 56 -10.74 -18.90 19.22
CA ASN A 56 -10.63 -19.34 17.82
C ASN A 56 -10.65 -18.19 16.81
N ILE A 57 -10.97 -16.96 17.24
CA ILE A 57 -10.97 -15.79 16.38
C ILE A 57 -9.59 -15.60 15.74
N LEU A 58 -9.56 -15.62 14.41
CA LEU A 58 -8.36 -15.27 13.66
C LEU A 58 -8.18 -13.76 13.69
N ALA A 59 -6.98 -13.30 14.00
CA ALA A 59 -6.66 -11.87 13.97
C ALA A 59 -5.61 -11.63 12.89
N THR A 60 -5.92 -10.73 11.96
CA THR A 60 -5.03 -10.36 10.86
C THR A 60 -4.76 -8.86 10.88
N HIS A 61 -3.58 -8.49 10.40
CA HIS A 61 -3.28 -7.11 10.11
C HIS A 61 -3.90 -6.70 8.76
N CYS A 62 -4.32 -5.45 8.64
CA CYS A 62 -4.90 -4.93 7.41
C CYS A 62 -3.82 -4.84 6.32
N PHE A 63 -4.05 -5.55 5.21
CA PHE A 63 -3.15 -5.55 4.04
C PHE A 63 -2.92 -4.15 3.49
N LEU A 64 -3.99 -3.35 3.41
CA LEU A 64 -3.90 -1.96 2.92
C LEU A 64 -3.09 -1.08 3.88
N HIS A 65 -3.16 -1.34 5.19
CA HIS A 65 -2.34 -0.62 6.15
C HIS A 65 -0.88 -1.05 6.06
N SER A 66 -0.60 -2.36 6.05
CA SER A 66 0.76 -2.90 5.86
C SER A 66 1.39 -2.41 4.56
N GLU A 67 0.68 -2.45 3.44
CA GLU A 67 1.20 -1.96 2.15
C GLU A 67 1.48 -0.46 2.21
N ALA A 68 0.63 0.34 2.86
CA ALA A 68 0.90 1.76 3.06
C ALA A 68 2.13 2.02 3.95
N LEU A 69 2.49 1.09 4.86
CA LEU A 69 3.73 1.15 5.63
C LEU A 69 4.94 0.77 4.78
N VAL A 70 4.84 -0.29 3.96
CA VAL A 70 5.87 -0.66 2.98
C VAL A 70 6.16 0.50 2.03
N ALA A 71 5.12 1.12 1.51
CA ALA A 71 5.25 2.20 0.54
C ALA A 71 5.89 3.47 1.14
N LYS A 72 5.91 3.62 2.48
CA LYS A 72 6.64 4.68 3.20
C LYS A 72 8.15 4.45 3.28
N THR A 73 8.63 3.26 2.92
CA THR A 73 10.05 2.93 2.90
C THR A 73 10.75 3.65 1.77
N ILE A 74 11.24 4.85 2.05
CA ILE A 74 11.88 5.75 1.08
C ILE A 74 13.21 6.27 1.64
N GLY A 75 14.27 6.19 0.83
CA GLY A 75 15.59 6.69 1.20
C GLY A 75 15.64 8.21 1.31
N PRO A 76 16.64 8.79 2.01
CA PRO A 76 16.71 10.23 2.28
C PRO A 76 16.72 11.09 1.01
N GLN A 77 17.42 10.65 -0.04
CA GLN A 77 17.50 11.40 -1.30
C GLN A 77 16.12 11.51 -1.98
N LEU A 78 15.37 10.41 -2.04
CA LEU A 78 14.04 10.37 -2.64
C LEU A 78 12.99 11.06 -1.74
N LYS A 79 13.18 10.98 -0.41
CA LYS A 79 12.34 11.68 0.55
C LYS A 79 12.38 13.19 0.37
N ASN A 80 13.57 13.76 0.13
CA ASN A 80 13.70 15.19 -0.11
C ASN A 80 12.86 15.64 -1.31
N VAL A 81 12.90 14.90 -2.41
CA VAL A 81 12.06 15.18 -3.61
C VAL A 81 10.57 15.12 -3.26
N LEU A 82 10.15 14.10 -2.50
CA LEU A 82 8.76 13.97 -2.06
C LEU A 82 8.33 15.17 -1.19
N ASP A 83 9.17 15.60 -0.26
CA ASP A 83 8.90 16.72 0.63
C ASP A 83 8.85 18.04 -0.14
N ASP A 84 9.72 18.24 -1.13
CA ASP A 84 9.70 19.42 -2.00
C ASP A 84 8.43 19.48 -2.86
N VAL A 85 8.02 18.34 -3.43
CA VAL A 85 6.73 18.24 -4.15
C VAL A 85 5.56 18.60 -3.23
N VAL A 86 5.56 18.13 -1.98
CA VAL A 86 4.53 18.48 -1.00
C VAL A 86 4.52 19.98 -0.70
N LYS A 87 5.70 20.62 -0.55
CA LYS A 87 5.80 22.08 -0.37
C LYS A 87 5.22 22.83 -1.57
N MET A 88 5.59 22.45 -2.80
CA MET A 88 5.07 23.06 -4.04
C MET A 88 3.55 22.97 -4.12
N VAL A 89 3.00 21.78 -3.87
CA VAL A 89 1.54 21.55 -3.91
C VAL A 89 0.84 22.35 -2.81
N ASN A 90 1.38 22.35 -1.59
CA ASN A 90 0.79 23.11 -0.48
C ASN A 90 0.81 24.62 -0.75
N PHE A 91 1.89 25.14 -1.34
CA PHE A 91 1.98 26.56 -1.73
C PHE A 91 0.80 27.01 -2.61
N ILE A 92 0.40 26.16 -3.56
CA ILE A 92 -0.73 26.42 -4.47
C ILE A 92 -2.08 26.15 -3.78
N LYS A 93 -2.19 25.02 -3.07
CA LYS A 93 -3.47 24.51 -2.56
C LYS A 93 -3.93 25.18 -1.27
N MET A 94 -3.02 25.74 -0.47
CA MET A 94 -3.37 26.45 0.77
C MET A 94 -4.09 27.78 0.52
N ARG A 95 -4.00 28.35 -0.69
CA ARG A 95 -4.66 29.62 -1.03
C ARG A 95 -5.65 29.39 -2.19
N PRO A 96 -6.96 29.56 -1.98
CA PRO A 96 -7.96 29.36 -3.03
C PRO A 96 -7.70 30.18 -4.29
N LEU A 97 -7.19 31.41 -4.13
CA LEU A 97 -6.83 32.27 -5.25
C LEU A 97 -5.71 31.68 -6.10
N LYS A 98 -4.66 31.14 -5.48
CA LYS A 98 -3.53 30.50 -6.19
C LYS A 98 -3.98 29.24 -6.91
N THR A 99 -4.83 28.44 -6.29
CA THR A 99 -5.44 27.27 -6.95
C THR A 99 -6.24 27.68 -8.19
N ARG A 100 -7.01 28.79 -8.12
CA ARG A 100 -7.77 29.30 -9.27
C ARG A 100 -6.85 29.82 -10.38
N HIS A 101 -5.83 30.60 -10.03
CA HIS A 101 -4.85 31.11 -11.00
C HIS A 101 -4.10 29.98 -11.70
N PHE A 102 -3.66 28.97 -10.94
CA PHE A 102 -3.03 27.78 -11.50
C PHE A 102 -3.97 27.04 -12.46
N SER A 103 -5.25 26.89 -12.11
CA SER A 103 -6.23 26.25 -13.00
C SER A 103 -6.41 26.99 -14.32
N LEU A 104 -6.52 28.32 -14.27
CA LEU A 104 -6.64 29.15 -15.47
C LEU A 104 -5.37 29.09 -16.33
N LEU A 105 -4.19 29.03 -15.70
CA LEU A 105 -2.92 28.86 -16.41
C LEU A 105 -2.87 27.51 -17.14
N CYS A 106 -3.22 26.42 -16.46
CA CYS A 106 -3.28 25.10 -17.09
C CYS A 106 -4.28 25.06 -18.25
N GLU A 107 -5.45 25.70 -18.11
CA GLU A 107 -6.43 25.81 -19.20
C GLU A 107 -5.86 26.60 -20.40
N ALA A 108 -5.15 27.71 -20.14
CA ALA A 108 -4.53 28.51 -21.18
C ALA A 108 -3.35 27.81 -21.88
N MET A 109 -2.67 26.89 -21.18
CA MET A 109 -1.60 26.06 -21.72
C MET A 109 -2.10 24.74 -22.33
N GLU A 110 -3.43 24.56 -22.43
CA GLU A 110 -4.08 23.36 -22.97
C GLU A 110 -3.64 22.06 -22.28
N SER A 111 -3.32 22.14 -20.98
CA SER A 111 -2.84 21.01 -20.19
C SER A 111 -3.94 19.96 -20.04
N GLN A 112 -3.56 18.68 -20.04
CA GLN A 112 -4.49 17.57 -19.77
C GLN A 112 -5.17 17.69 -18.40
N PHE A 113 -4.48 18.28 -17.42
CA PHE A 113 -4.98 18.45 -16.07
C PHE A 113 -4.97 19.92 -15.67
N THR A 114 -6.10 20.38 -15.13
CA THR A 114 -6.26 21.78 -14.71
C THR A 114 -6.05 22.00 -13.21
N LYS A 115 -5.86 20.92 -12.44
CA LYS A 115 -5.80 21.00 -10.97
C LYS A 115 -4.76 20.07 -10.38
N LEU A 116 -4.04 20.55 -9.37
CA LEU A 116 -3.27 19.70 -8.47
C LEU A 116 -4.18 18.97 -7.48
N ILE A 117 -3.76 17.77 -7.11
CA ILE A 117 -4.41 16.96 -6.08
C ILE A 117 -3.86 17.40 -4.72
N LEU A 118 -4.74 17.63 -3.74
CA LEU A 118 -4.27 17.86 -2.37
C LEU A 118 -3.90 16.51 -1.75
N HIS A 119 -2.71 16.43 -1.18
CA HIS A 119 -2.30 15.29 -0.38
C HIS A 119 -2.74 15.48 1.08
N THR A 120 -3.24 14.41 1.70
CA THR A 120 -3.39 14.30 3.16
C THR A 120 -2.50 13.15 3.64
N GLU A 121 -1.71 13.35 4.68
CA GLU A 121 -0.76 12.33 5.23
C GLU A 121 -1.41 10.97 5.50
N VAL A 122 -2.72 10.95 5.74
CA VAL A 122 -3.52 9.78 6.06
C VAL A 122 -3.69 8.82 4.86
N ARG A 123 -3.51 9.27 3.61
CA ARG A 123 -3.75 8.44 2.42
C ARG A 123 -2.56 8.42 1.47
N TRP A 124 -1.68 7.43 1.64
CA TRP A 124 -0.49 7.24 0.81
C TRP A 124 -0.81 7.12 -0.69
N LEU A 125 -1.96 6.54 -1.05
CA LEU A 125 -2.48 6.50 -2.43
C LEU A 125 -2.50 7.87 -3.12
N SER A 126 -2.74 8.94 -2.36
CA SER A 126 -2.76 10.30 -2.90
C SER A 126 -1.37 10.83 -3.24
N ARG A 127 -0.30 10.35 -2.57
CA ARG A 127 1.08 10.78 -2.86
C ARG A 127 1.52 10.38 -4.25
N GLY A 128 1.29 9.13 -4.64
CA GLY A 128 1.63 8.67 -6.00
C GLY A 128 0.94 9.48 -7.08
N LYS A 129 -0.37 9.72 -6.93
CA LYS A 129 -1.13 10.55 -7.89
C LYS A 129 -0.65 12.00 -7.93
N VAL A 130 -0.22 12.55 -6.79
CA VAL A 130 0.37 13.89 -6.72
C VAL A 130 1.70 13.95 -7.46
N LEU A 131 2.59 12.97 -7.26
CA LEU A 131 3.88 12.89 -7.95
C LEU A 131 3.69 12.84 -9.47
N SER A 132 2.82 11.94 -9.97
CA SER A 132 2.51 11.85 -11.41
C SER A 132 1.95 13.18 -11.93
N ARG A 133 1.03 13.81 -11.19
CA ARG A 133 0.43 15.09 -11.60
C ARG A 133 1.46 16.22 -11.67
N VAL A 134 2.39 16.28 -10.72
CA VAL A 134 3.44 17.30 -10.70
C VAL A 134 4.44 17.08 -11.83
N HIS A 135 4.78 15.82 -12.12
CA HIS A 135 5.60 15.46 -13.28
C HIS A 135 4.94 15.87 -14.61
N GLU A 136 3.64 15.60 -14.78
CA GLU A 136 2.87 15.97 -15.97
C GLU A 136 2.73 17.49 -16.13
N LEU A 137 2.53 18.22 -15.04
CA LEU A 137 2.34 19.68 -15.04
C LEU A 137 3.62 20.48 -14.81
N LYS A 138 4.79 19.88 -15.10
CA LYS A 138 6.10 20.50 -14.85
C LYS A 138 6.21 21.88 -15.49
N ASN A 139 5.80 22.02 -16.74
CA ASN A 139 5.97 23.25 -17.51
C ASN A 139 5.06 24.36 -16.97
N GLU A 140 3.83 24.03 -16.65
CA GLU A 140 2.84 24.91 -16.03
C GLU A 140 3.31 25.37 -14.65
N LEU A 141 3.89 24.46 -13.86
CA LEU A 141 4.45 24.78 -12.55
C LEU A 141 5.63 25.75 -12.66
N ILE A 142 6.53 25.56 -13.63
CA ILE A 142 7.64 26.50 -13.87
C ILE A 142 7.10 27.90 -14.20
N VAL A 143 6.12 28.00 -15.11
CA VAL A 143 5.52 29.30 -15.46
C VAL A 143 4.83 29.92 -14.24
N PHE A 144 4.05 29.12 -13.50
CA PHE A 144 3.33 29.59 -12.32
C PHE A 144 4.28 30.12 -11.24
N PHE A 145 5.34 29.39 -10.90
CA PHE A 145 6.29 29.80 -9.86
C PHE A 145 7.17 30.97 -10.31
N THR A 146 7.41 31.13 -11.61
CA THR A 146 8.05 32.32 -12.17
C THR A 146 7.17 33.56 -11.95
N LEU A 147 5.86 33.46 -12.22
CA LEU A 147 4.91 34.57 -12.00
C LEU A 147 4.72 34.89 -10.51
N GLU A 148 4.79 33.89 -9.65
CA GLU A 148 4.70 34.05 -8.18
C GLU A 148 6.04 34.42 -7.52
N ASN A 149 7.11 34.60 -8.31
CA ASN A 149 8.46 34.96 -7.87
C ASN A 149 9.05 33.99 -6.82
N VAL A 150 8.97 32.68 -7.09
CA VAL A 150 9.50 31.61 -6.24
C VAL A 150 10.61 30.84 -6.97
N PRO A 151 11.84 31.37 -7.03
CA PRO A 151 12.92 30.81 -7.85
C PRO A 151 13.37 29.41 -7.38
N GLU A 152 13.33 29.13 -6.08
CA GLU A 152 13.69 27.84 -5.49
C GLU A 152 12.94 26.67 -6.16
N PHE A 153 11.64 26.83 -6.42
CA PHE A 153 10.85 25.78 -7.06
C PHE A 153 11.14 25.64 -8.55
N CYS A 154 11.45 26.74 -9.24
CA CYS A 154 11.87 26.70 -10.64
C CYS A 154 13.22 26.00 -10.80
N GLU A 155 14.18 26.27 -9.90
CA GLU A 155 15.50 25.61 -9.89
C GLU A 155 15.35 24.08 -9.74
N LEU A 156 14.46 23.62 -8.86
CA LEU A 156 14.18 22.18 -8.72
C LEU A 156 13.55 21.57 -9.98
N LEU A 157 12.53 22.23 -10.54
CA LEU A 157 11.80 21.74 -11.73
C LEU A 157 12.62 21.79 -13.04
N THR A 158 13.77 22.46 -13.02
CA THR A 158 14.72 22.51 -14.15
C THR A 158 15.96 21.65 -13.91
N ASN A 159 16.16 21.12 -12.70
CA ASN A 159 17.28 20.25 -12.37
C ASN A 159 17.03 18.81 -12.85
N GLU A 160 17.82 18.37 -13.82
CA GLU A 160 17.69 17.03 -14.43
C GLU A 160 17.76 15.90 -13.39
N LYS A 161 18.72 15.95 -12.45
CA LYS A 161 18.88 14.92 -11.41
C LYS A 161 17.72 14.87 -10.44
N TRP A 162 17.06 16.00 -10.20
CA TRP A 162 15.85 16.06 -9.38
C TRP A 162 14.64 15.50 -10.16
N LEU A 163 14.54 15.83 -11.45
CA LEU A 163 13.49 15.31 -12.33
C LEU A 163 13.58 13.79 -12.49
N GLU A 164 14.76 13.20 -12.65
CA GLU A 164 14.93 11.74 -12.69
C GLU A 164 14.36 11.06 -11.43
N LYS A 165 14.65 11.62 -10.25
CA LYS A 165 14.12 11.12 -8.97
C LYS A 165 12.59 11.30 -8.90
N LEU A 166 12.06 12.43 -9.37
CA LEU A 166 10.61 12.67 -9.45
C LEU A 166 9.92 11.66 -10.38
N SER A 167 10.46 11.45 -11.58
CA SER A 167 9.91 10.52 -12.58
C SER A 167 9.90 9.09 -12.05
N TYR A 168 11.00 8.65 -11.45
CA TYR A 168 11.07 7.36 -10.79
C TYR A 168 10.01 7.21 -9.68
N LEU A 169 9.87 8.23 -8.82
CA LEU A 169 8.87 8.25 -7.74
C LEU A 169 7.45 8.19 -8.29
N ALA A 170 7.14 8.94 -9.36
CA ALA A 170 5.84 8.90 -10.00
C ALA A 170 5.50 7.49 -10.48
N ASP A 171 6.44 6.79 -11.13
CA ASP A 171 6.21 5.46 -11.67
C ASP A 171 6.13 4.37 -10.59
N ILE A 172 7.07 4.33 -9.64
CA ILE A 172 7.06 3.30 -8.59
C ILE A 172 5.82 3.42 -7.71
N PHE A 173 5.40 4.64 -7.37
CA PHE A 173 4.16 4.84 -6.62
C PHE A 173 2.91 4.54 -7.45
N SER A 174 2.95 4.71 -8.77
CA SER A 174 1.86 4.25 -9.64
C SER A 174 1.68 2.74 -9.53
N HIS A 175 2.77 1.97 -9.57
CA HIS A 175 2.73 0.51 -9.38
C HIS A 175 2.20 0.12 -7.98
N LEU A 176 2.68 0.76 -6.92
CA LEU A 176 2.20 0.53 -5.54
C LEU A 176 0.71 0.85 -5.40
N ASN A 177 0.26 1.97 -5.97
CA ASN A 177 -1.14 2.38 -5.97
C ASN A 177 -2.05 1.40 -6.72
N GLN A 178 -1.58 0.85 -7.83
CA GLN A 178 -2.32 -0.18 -8.57
C GLN A 178 -2.51 -1.43 -7.71
N ILE A 179 -1.46 -1.86 -7.01
CA ILE A 179 -1.53 -3.03 -6.12
C ILE A 179 -2.47 -2.76 -4.96
N ASN A 180 -2.33 -1.63 -4.28
CA ASN A 180 -3.22 -1.23 -3.20
C ASN A 180 -4.68 -1.21 -3.65
N SER A 181 -4.98 -0.57 -4.80
CA SER A 181 -6.32 -0.51 -5.35
C SER A 181 -6.85 -1.90 -5.73
N SER A 182 -5.98 -2.78 -6.24
CA SER A 182 -6.37 -4.15 -6.58
C SER A 182 -6.69 -5.00 -5.36
N MET A 183 -6.17 -4.67 -4.17
CA MET A 183 -6.51 -5.33 -2.90
C MET A 183 -7.76 -4.74 -2.24
N GLN A 184 -8.48 -3.85 -2.92
CA GLN A 184 -9.75 -3.31 -2.45
C GLN A 184 -10.91 -3.96 -3.23
N GLY A 185 -12.02 -4.23 -2.55
CA GLY A 185 -13.26 -4.64 -3.19
C GLY A 185 -13.94 -5.84 -2.52
N PRO A 186 -15.20 -6.10 -2.87
CA PRO A 186 -16.01 -7.13 -2.21
C PRO A 186 -15.56 -8.57 -2.51
N ASN A 187 -14.82 -8.78 -3.60
CA ASN A 187 -14.35 -10.10 -4.02
C ASN A 187 -12.90 -10.39 -3.58
N GLU A 188 -12.27 -9.47 -2.85
CA GLU A 188 -10.90 -9.64 -2.39
C GLU A 188 -10.84 -10.55 -1.16
N ASN A 189 -9.82 -11.40 -1.09
CA ASN A 189 -9.55 -12.24 0.07
C ASN A 189 -8.05 -12.30 0.36
N ILE A 190 -7.71 -12.81 1.54
CA ILE A 190 -6.33 -12.90 2.04
C ILE A 190 -5.40 -13.59 1.02
N LEU A 191 -5.82 -14.69 0.40
CA LEU A 191 -4.99 -15.43 -0.55
C LEU A 191 -4.68 -14.59 -1.79
N ALA A 192 -5.71 -13.95 -2.36
CA ALA A 192 -5.55 -13.08 -3.53
C ALA A 192 -4.64 -11.89 -3.21
N SER A 193 -4.81 -11.27 -2.04
CA SER A 193 -4.00 -10.13 -1.61
C SER A 193 -2.54 -10.52 -1.39
N CYS A 194 -2.28 -11.68 -0.81
CA CYS A 194 -0.92 -12.20 -0.70
C CYS A 194 -0.29 -12.53 -2.03
N SER A 195 -1.02 -13.18 -2.95
CA SER A 195 -0.51 -13.48 -4.29
C SER A 195 -0.08 -12.21 -5.02
N LYS A 196 -0.83 -11.11 -4.87
CA LYS A 196 -0.46 -9.79 -5.41
C LYS A 196 0.82 -9.24 -4.80
N LEU A 197 1.00 -9.36 -3.48
CA LEU A 197 2.22 -8.94 -2.78
C LEU A 197 3.44 -9.79 -3.17
N PHE A 198 3.30 -11.11 -3.27
CA PHE A 198 4.39 -11.97 -3.75
C PHE A 198 4.75 -11.65 -5.20
N THR A 199 3.74 -11.38 -6.04
CA THR A 199 3.97 -10.93 -7.42
C THR A 199 4.72 -9.59 -7.46
N LEU A 200 4.37 -8.63 -6.59
CA LEU A 200 5.14 -7.39 -6.46
C LEU A 200 6.59 -7.69 -6.08
N LYS A 201 6.81 -8.53 -5.06
CA LYS A 201 8.16 -8.90 -4.62
C LYS A 201 8.98 -9.50 -5.77
N ASP A 202 8.41 -10.40 -6.55
CA ASP A 202 9.10 -10.99 -7.70
C ASP A 202 9.33 -9.97 -8.83
N LYS A 203 8.40 -9.03 -9.05
CA LYS A 203 8.63 -7.89 -9.96
C LYS A 203 9.80 -7.03 -9.50
N LEU A 204 9.91 -6.70 -8.20
CA LEU A 204 11.04 -5.92 -7.66
C LEU A 204 12.38 -6.61 -7.95
N LYS A 205 12.47 -7.94 -7.77
CA LYS A 205 13.67 -8.72 -8.12
C LYS A 205 14.01 -8.65 -9.60
N ILE A 206 13.01 -8.73 -10.47
CA ILE A 206 13.20 -8.60 -11.92
C ILE A 206 13.67 -7.17 -12.27
N TRP A 207 13.04 -6.15 -11.70
CA TRP A 207 13.40 -4.76 -11.93
C TRP A 207 14.82 -4.44 -11.50
N LYS A 208 15.27 -4.95 -10.33
CA LYS A 208 16.68 -4.83 -9.90
C LYS A 208 17.65 -5.41 -10.95
N LYS A 209 17.37 -6.60 -11.49
CA LYS A 209 18.20 -7.21 -12.55
C LYS A 209 18.20 -6.39 -13.85
N ARG A 210 17.10 -5.70 -14.17
CA ARG A 210 16.99 -4.84 -15.36
C ARG A 210 17.74 -3.53 -15.18
N VAL A 211 17.60 -2.90 -14.01
CA VAL A 211 18.34 -1.69 -13.63
C VAL A 211 19.85 -1.95 -13.68
N GLN A 212 20.32 -3.10 -13.20
CA GLN A 212 21.73 -3.52 -13.33
C GLN A 212 22.22 -3.63 -14.78
N LYS A 213 21.32 -3.86 -15.74
CA LYS A 213 21.59 -3.92 -17.18
C LYS A 213 21.32 -2.59 -17.88
N ASN A 214 21.15 -1.50 -17.12
CA ASN A 214 20.79 -0.19 -17.63
C ASN A 214 19.45 -0.16 -18.40
N GLN A 215 18.49 -0.99 -17.98
CA GLN A 215 17.14 -1.07 -18.56
C GLN A 215 16.12 -0.53 -17.55
N PHE A 216 15.37 0.50 -17.95
CA PHE A 216 14.42 1.23 -17.09
C PHE A 216 12.97 1.24 -17.63
N ASP A 217 12.63 0.34 -18.55
CA ASP A 217 11.33 0.26 -19.21
C ASP A 217 10.12 0.07 -18.27
N MET A 218 10.35 -0.37 -17.04
CA MET A 218 9.31 -0.45 -15.99
C MET A 218 8.95 0.92 -15.39
N PHE A 219 9.77 1.94 -15.63
CA PHE A 219 9.62 3.33 -15.22
C PHE A 219 9.50 4.21 -16.47
N PRO A 220 8.33 4.24 -17.14
CA PRO A 220 8.15 4.91 -18.43
C PRO A 220 8.35 6.43 -18.39
N SER A 221 8.17 7.07 -17.23
CA SER A 221 8.36 8.51 -17.06
C SER A 221 9.85 8.87 -16.91
N LEU A 222 10.70 7.88 -16.59
CA LEU A 222 12.12 8.09 -16.35
C LEU A 222 12.89 8.18 -17.67
N SER A 223 13.32 9.40 -18.03
CA SER A 223 14.28 9.63 -19.11
C SER A 223 15.69 9.70 -18.54
N VAL A 224 16.50 8.68 -18.75
CA VAL A 224 17.90 8.65 -18.27
C VAL A 224 18.81 9.25 -19.35
N THR A 225 19.52 10.34 -19.01
CA THR A 225 20.63 10.85 -19.82
C THR A 225 21.91 10.07 -19.47
N GLU A 226 22.95 10.12 -20.30
CA GLU A 226 24.05 9.14 -20.38
C GLU A 226 24.80 8.81 -19.06
N GLU A 227 24.61 9.55 -17.96
CA GLU A 227 25.14 9.27 -16.62
C GLU A 227 24.27 8.29 -15.80
N SER A 228 24.22 7.03 -16.25
CA SER A 228 23.43 5.93 -15.68
C SER A 228 23.70 5.59 -14.20
N TYR A 229 24.88 5.87 -13.65
CA TYR A 229 25.31 5.27 -12.38
C TYR A 229 24.57 5.80 -11.14
N GLU A 230 24.37 7.12 -11.02
CA GLU A 230 23.66 7.71 -9.87
C GLU A 230 22.19 7.24 -9.86
N VAL A 231 21.56 7.21 -11.04
CA VAL A 231 20.19 6.72 -11.25
C VAL A 231 20.06 5.26 -10.84
N MET A 232 20.96 4.40 -11.33
CA MET A 232 20.98 3.00 -10.94
C MET A 232 21.11 2.83 -9.42
N THR A 233 21.95 3.64 -8.77
CA THR A 233 22.25 3.52 -7.34
C THR A 233 21.01 3.78 -6.50
N PHE A 234 20.35 4.94 -6.63
CA PHE A 234 19.19 5.25 -5.79
C PHE A 234 17.99 4.33 -6.08
N ILE A 235 17.82 3.89 -7.34
CA ILE A 235 16.75 2.94 -7.70
C ILE A 235 17.02 1.58 -7.04
N MET A 236 18.25 1.07 -7.13
CA MET A 236 18.61 -0.22 -6.53
C MET A 236 18.47 -0.21 -5.00
N GLU A 237 18.89 0.87 -4.36
CA GLU A 237 18.71 1.07 -2.91
C GLU A 237 17.23 1.04 -2.53
N HIS A 238 16.38 1.83 -3.22
CA HIS A 238 14.96 1.89 -2.90
C HIS A 238 14.22 0.58 -3.18
N LEU A 239 14.48 -0.08 -4.32
CA LEU A 239 13.85 -1.37 -4.63
C LEU A 239 14.27 -2.47 -3.63
N THR A 240 15.49 -2.42 -3.11
CA THR A 240 15.96 -3.35 -2.08
C THR A 240 15.27 -3.08 -0.76
N ALA A 241 15.19 -1.83 -0.33
CA ALA A 241 14.48 -1.44 0.89
C ALA A 241 12.98 -1.79 0.82
N LEU A 242 12.33 -1.61 -0.34
CA LEU A 242 10.94 -2.05 -0.54
C LEU A 242 10.79 -3.56 -0.41
N GLU A 243 11.69 -4.36 -0.99
CA GLU A 243 11.65 -5.82 -0.87
C GLU A 243 11.79 -6.28 0.58
N GLU A 244 12.75 -5.72 1.33
CA GLU A 244 12.98 -6.03 2.74
C GLU A 244 11.79 -5.60 3.61
N SER A 245 11.20 -4.45 3.32
CA SER A 245 10.02 -3.96 4.03
C SER A 245 8.79 -4.82 3.78
N ILE A 246 8.61 -5.33 2.55
CA ILE A 246 7.57 -6.32 2.26
C ILE A 246 7.78 -7.54 3.15
N ASP A 247 9.00 -8.06 3.26
CA ASP A 247 9.26 -9.19 4.13
C ASP A 247 8.90 -8.88 5.57
N GLU A 248 9.36 -7.76 6.14
CA GLU A 248 9.08 -7.34 7.51
C GLU A 248 7.58 -7.26 7.84
N TYR A 249 6.80 -6.56 7.02
CA TYR A 249 5.37 -6.32 7.28
C TYR A 249 4.48 -7.52 6.97
N PHE A 250 5.01 -8.53 6.27
CA PHE A 250 4.26 -9.68 5.79
C PHE A 250 4.87 -11.05 6.21
N LEU A 251 5.85 -11.08 7.14
CA LEU A 251 6.57 -12.26 7.64
C LEU A 251 5.68 -13.46 8.01
N ASN A 252 4.47 -13.20 8.50
CA ASN A 252 3.55 -14.21 9.04
C ASN A 252 2.52 -14.73 8.03
N LEU A 253 2.61 -14.34 6.75
CA LEU A 253 1.73 -14.81 5.69
C LEU A 253 2.18 -16.16 5.12
N ASP A 254 2.49 -17.15 5.98
CA ASP A 254 2.66 -18.53 5.50
C ASP A 254 1.29 -19.14 5.21
N ILE A 255 0.86 -18.91 3.98
CA ILE A 255 -0.36 -19.42 3.35
C ILE A 255 -0.06 -20.63 2.47
N SER A 256 1.17 -21.17 2.49
CA SER A 256 1.52 -22.37 1.74
C SER A 256 0.60 -23.56 2.08
N LYS A 257 0.09 -23.61 3.32
CA LYS A 257 -0.92 -24.56 3.78
C LYS A 257 -2.31 -24.41 3.13
N TYR A 258 -2.58 -23.27 2.50
CA TYR A 258 -3.84 -22.92 1.84
C TYR A 258 -3.69 -22.80 0.31
N ASP A 259 -2.51 -23.07 -0.23
CA ASP A 259 -2.24 -23.10 -1.68
C ASP A 259 -3.25 -23.96 -2.46
N TRP A 260 -3.77 -25.01 -1.82
CA TRP A 260 -4.79 -25.89 -2.41
C TRP A 260 -6.10 -25.18 -2.76
N ILE A 261 -6.40 -24.05 -2.13
CA ILE A 261 -7.59 -23.24 -2.41
C ILE A 261 -7.47 -22.57 -3.78
N ASN A 262 -6.25 -22.22 -4.18
CA ASN A 262 -5.95 -21.63 -5.49
C ASN A 262 -5.60 -22.69 -6.55
N ASP A 263 -5.14 -23.87 -6.13
CA ASP A 263 -4.77 -24.98 -7.00
C ASP A 263 -5.06 -26.33 -6.33
N VAL A 264 -6.18 -26.94 -6.69
CA VAL A 264 -6.66 -28.21 -6.11
C VAL A 264 -5.66 -29.35 -6.30
N THR A 265 -4.74 -29.27 -7.27
CA THR A 265 -3.71 -30.28 -7.50
C THR A 265 -2.66 -30.33 -6.39
N LYS A 266 -2.55 -29.28 -5.56
CA LYS A 266 -1.64 -29.22 -4.42
C LYS A 266 -2.21 -29.88 -3.14
N LEU A 267 -3.42 -30.43 -3.17
CA LEU A 267 -3.98 -31.20 -2.06
C LEU A 267 -3.17 -32.49 -1.81
N LYS A 268 -2.47 -32.52 -0.67
CA LYS A 268 -1.90 -33.78 -0.14
C LYS A 268 -3.04 -34.59 0.48
N TRP A 269 -3.57 -35.56 -0.27
CA TRP A 269 -4.52 -36.53 0.26
C TRP A 269 -3.86 -37.33 1.40
N LYS A 270 -4.33 -37.14 2.64
CA LYS A 270 -4.13 -38.17 3.66
C LYS A 270 -4.97 -39.38 3.23
N LYS A 271 -4.33 -40.49 2.86
CA LYS A 271 -5.01 -41.79 2.73
C LYS A 271 -5.69 -42.08 4.06
N ILE A 272 -7.01 -41.90 4.13
CA ILE A 272 -7.81 -42.44 5.21
C ILE A 272 -7.88 -43.95 4.92
N SER A 273 -7.11 -44.74 5.66
CA SER A 273 -7.24 -46.19 5.64
C SER A 273 -8.60 -46.55 6.21
N PHE A 274 -9.55 -46.92 5.33
CA PHE A 274 -10.78 -47.58 5.75
C PHE A 274 -10.42 -48.94 6.35
N THR A 275 -10.56 -49.10 7.66
CA THR A 275 -10.65 -50.43 8.29
C THR A 275 -11.99 -51.04 7.89
N PRO A 276 -12.03 -52.23 7.26
CA PRO A 276 -13.30 -52.87 6.93
C PRO A 276 -14.00 -53.29 8.23
N LEU A 277 -15.28 -52.91 8.36
CA LEU A 277 -16.18 -53.46 9.39
C LEU A 277 -16.15 -54.99 9.30
N LYS A 278 -15.70 -55.65 10.38
CA LYS A 278 -15.78 -57.11 10.52
C LYS A 278 -17.26 -57.52 10.37
N LYS A 279 -17.52 -58.42 9.43
CA LYS A 279 -18.81 -59.11 9.25
C LYS A 279 -19.31 -59.63 10.60
N VAL A 280 -20.43 -59.09 11.07
CA VAL A 280 -21.26 -59.74 12.09
C VAL A 280 -21.92 -60.93 11.39
N ILE A 281 -21.40 -62.13 11.64
CA ILE A 281 -22.09 -63.38 11.32
C ILE A 281 -23.07 -63.62 12.46
N LYS A 282 -24.36 -63.33 12.22
CA LYS A 282 -25.46 -63.97 12.94
C LYS A 282 -25.52 -65.42 12.45
N ILE A 283 -25.36 -66.38 13.36
CA ILE A 283 -25.96 -67.71 13.22
C ILE A 283 -26.74 -67.93 14.51
N GLU A 284 -28.06 -67.90 14.36
CA GLU A 284 -28.99 -68.51 15.30
C GLU A 284 -28.83 -70.04 15.19
N LEU A 285 -28.61 -70.69 16.34
CA LEU A 285 -29.42 -71.78 16.89
C LEU A 285 -29.06 -71.93 18.37
#